data_AF-A0A256BET4-F1
#
_entry.id   AF-A0A256BET4-F1
#
_cell.length_a   1.000
_cell.length_b   1.000
_cell.length_c   1.000
_cell.angle_alpha   90.00
_cell.angle_beta   90.00
_cell.angle_gamma   90.00
#
_symmetry.space_group_name_H-M   'P 1'
#
loop_
_entity.id
_entity.type
_entity.pdbx_description
1 polymer ?
#
loop_
_entity_poly.entity_id
_entity_poly.type
_entity_poly.pdbx_seq_one_letter_code
_entity_poly.pdbx_strand_id
1 'polypeptide(L)'
;MKNINLFYQCHVSGQDSTIWQLQCHLRIIYHQFGQQIVIVSPQNCEVGWFIPSQIEKLATQIIRDFQLNPNRLTWIEHDPNYASRQICSEYSEVTFQWKQAIIATNPHWQAISNELVDSLIADTDYSDSWSKIHLFTNPLQLLPHNSYLRETKDYLPALSA
;
A
#
# COMPACT_ATOMS: atom_id res chain seq x y z
N MET A 1 7.43 -1.33 -12.09
CA MET A 1 6.16 -1.32 -11.33
C MET A 1 6.23 -0.21 -10.30
N LYS A 2 5.12 0.48 -9.96
CA LYS A 2 5.15 1.57 -8.96
C LYS A 2 4.43 1.11 -7.69
N ASN A 3 5.04 1.36 -6.54
CA ASN A 3 4.49 1.06 -5.22
C ASN A 3 4.58 2.33 -4.36
N ILE A 4 3.47 2.74 -3.75
CA ILE A 4 3.40 3.82 -2.77
C ILE A 4 3.10 3.15 -1.43
N ASN A 5 3.90 3.46 -0.42
CA ASN A 5 3.72 2.93 0.93
C ASN A 5 3.94 4.05 1.96
N LEU A 6 2.88 4.46 2.65
CA LEU A 6 2.92 5.62 3.55
C LEU A 6 1.86 5.57 4.64
N PHE A 7 2.04 6.40 5.68
CA PHE A 7 0.96 6.74 6.61
C PHE A 7 0.07 7.80 5.99
N TYR A 8 -1.24 7.52 5.95
CA TYR A 8 -2.23 8.38 5.34
C TYR A 8 -3.22 8.86 6.40
N GLN A 9 -3.56 10.15 6.32
CA GLN A 9 -4.55 10.77 7.19
C GLN A 9 -5.64 11.40 6.35
N CYS A 10 -6.89 11.07 6.70
CA CYS A 10 -8.09 11.57 6.06
C CYS A 10 -8.95 12.31 7.10
N HIS A 11 -9.34 13.54 6.79
CA HIS A 11 -10.27 14.32 7.62
C HIS A 11 -11.69 14.10 7.09
N VAL A 12 -12.46 13.31 7.82
CA VAL A 12 -13.84 13.00 7.46
C VAL A 12 -14.78 13.81 8.33
N SER A 13 -15.50 14.76 7.73
CA SER A 13 -16.58 15.47 8.43
C SER A 13 -17.78 14.53 8.64
N GLY A 14 -18.15 14.30 9.90
CA GLY A 14 -19.40 13.65 10.29
C GLY A 14 -20.61 14.55 10.05
N GLN A 15 -21.82 13.97 10.13
CA GLN A 15 -23.06 14.76 10.05
C GLN A 15 -23.17 15.80 11.18
N ASP A 16 -22.55 15.54 12.33
CA ASP A 16 -22.60 16.41 13.52
C ASP A 16 -21.43 17.40 13.63
N SER A 17 -20.80 17.79 12.52
CA SER A 17 -19.60 18.65 12.50
C SER A 17 -18.36 18.08 13.22
N THR A 18 -18.42 16.85 13.70
CA THR A 18 -17.27 16.12 14.23
C THR A 18 -16.33 15.76 13.10
N ILE A 19 -15.09 16.25 13.16
CA ILE A 19 -14.04 15.88 12.22
C ILE A 19 -13.40 14.59 12.74
N TRP A 20 -13.63 13.50 12.04
CA TRP A 20 -12.94 12.24 12.29
C TRP A 20 -11.59 12.28 11.58
N GLN A 21 -10.52 12.04 12.33
CA GLN A 21 -9.19 11.80 11.76
C GLN A 21 -9.04 10.30 11.58
N LEU A 22 -9.25 9.82 10.35
CA LEU A 22 -8.93 8.44 10.01
C LEU A 22 -7.45 8.38 9.67
N GLN A 23 -6.72 7.60 10.45
CA GLN A 23 -5.32 7.28 10.18
C GLN A 23 -5.24 5.83 9.71
N CYS A 24 -4.54 5.62 8.61
CA CYS A 24 -4.29 4.28 8.11
C CYS A 24 -2.88 4.18 7.54
N HIS A 25 -2.39 2.96 7.49
CA HIS A 25 -1.29 2.62 6.61
C HIS A 25 -1.86 2.36 5.22
N LEU A 26 -1.38 3.10 4.22
CA LEU A 26 -1.84 3.05 2.85
C LEU A 26 -0.74 2.49 1.94
N ARG A 27 -1.06 1.40 1.25
CA ARG A 27 -0.25 0.86 0.16
C ARG A 27 -1.03 0.97 -1.15
N ILE A 28 -0.40 1.51 -2.20
CA ILE A 28 -0.96 1.56 -3.56
C ILE A 28 0.03 0.89 -4.52
N ILE A 29 -0.43 -0.12 -5.23
CA ILE A 29 0.37 -0.90 -6.17
C ILE A 29 -0.20 -0.72 -7.57
N TYR A 30 0.64 -0.35 -8.53
CA TYR A 30 0.27 -0.19 -9.93
C TYR A 30 0.85 -1.34 -10.76
N HIS A 31 -0.01 -2.22 -11.25
CA HIS A 31 0.34 -3.36 -12.10
C HIS A 31 0.28 -3.02 -13.59
N GLN A 32 0.66 -4.01 -14.41
CA GLN A 32 0.52 -3.95 -15.87
C GLN A 32 -0.94 -3.73 -16.27
N PHE A 33 -1.12 -3.18 -17.48
CA PHE A 33 -2.45 -2.85 -18.03
C PHE A 33 -3.28 -1.91 -17.13
N GLY A 34 -2.65 -1.15 -16.24
CA GLY A 34 -3.33 -0.15 -15.41
C GLY A 34 -4.22 -0.73 -14.31
N GLN A 35 -4.03 -2.00 -13.94
CA GLN A 35 -4.63 -2.56 -12.72
C GLN A 35 -3.98 -1.91 -11.49
N GLN A 36 -4.79 -1.58 -10.50
CA GLN A 36 -4.40 -0.87 -9.29
C GLN A 36 -4.88 -1.65 -8.08
N ILE A 37 -4.04 -1.75 -7.05
CA ILE A 37 -4.40 -2.38 -5.78
C ILE A 37 -4.19 -1.36 -4.68
N VAL A 38 -5.22 -1.11 -3.88
CA VAL A 38 -5.12 -0.31 -2.66
C VAL A 38 -5.29 -1.25 -1.49
N ILE A 39 -4.34 -1.20 -0.56
CA ILE A 39 -4.42 -1.89 0.72
C ILE A 39 -4.45 -0.83 1.80
N VAL A 40 -5.49 -0.83 2.62
CA VAL A 40 -5.62 0.04 3.79
C VAL A 40 -5.58 -0.81 5.05
N SER A 41 -4.78 -0.40 6.02
CA SER A 41 -4.80 -0.98 7.36
C SER A 41 -5.09 0.12 8.38
N PRO A 42 -6.18 0.05 9.14
CA PRO A 42 -6.51 1.06 10.12
C PRO A 42 -5.43 1.14 11.21
N GLN A 43 -5.06 2.36 11.57
CA GLN A 43 -4.19 2.64 12.71
C GLN A 43 -5.06 3.03 13.91
N ASN A 44 -4.76 2.49 15.09
CA ASN A 44 -5.45 2.82 16.34
C ASN A 44 -6.96 2.56 16.37
N CYS A 45 -7.51 1.74 15.46
CA CYS A 45 -8.90 1.31 15.55
C CYS A 45 -9.05 0.10 16.46
N GLU A 46 -9.75 0.29 17.58
CA GLU A 46 -10.14 -0.79 18.49
C GLU A 46 -11.17 -1.75 17.89
N VAL A 47 -11.73 -1.49 16.70
CA VAL A 47 -12.88 -2.24 16.14
C VAL A 47 -12.52 -3.13 14.93
N GLY A 48 -11.26 -3.18 14.51
CA GLY A 48 -10.76 -4.16 13.51
C GLY A 48 -11.01 -3.71 12.07
N TRP A 49 -12.26 -3.34 11.74
CA TRP A 49 -12.63 -2.78 10.43
C TRP A 49 -13.18 -1.35 10.51
N PHE A 50 -13.07 -0.61 9.41
CA PHE A 50 -13.71 0.70 9.25
C PHE A 50 -15.24 0.57 9.22
N ILE A 51 -15.92 1.53 9.84
CA ILE A 51 -17.38 1.67 9.73
C ILE A 51 -17.72 2.00 8.26
N PRO A 52 -18.83 1.48 7.69
CA PRO A 52 -19.18 1.69 6.27
C PRO A 52 -19.09 3.14 5.77
N SER A 53 -19.64 4.09 6.51
CA SER A 53 -19.60 5.50 6.11
C SER A 53 -18.19 6.10 6.12
N GLN A 54 -17.28 5.57 6.94
CA GLN A 54 -15.89 6.01 7.02
C GLN A 54 -15.09 5.48 5.84
N ILE A 55 -15.23 4.19 5.51
CA ILE A 55 -14.50 3.60 4.39
C ILE A 55 -14.95 4.16 3.03
N GLU A 56 -16.22 4.49 2.86
CA GLU A 56 -16.72 5.19 1.66
C GLU A 56 -16.01 6.54 1.44
N LYS A 57 -15.88 7.33 2.52
CA LYS A 57 -15.24 8.65 2.48
C LYS A 57 -13.73 8.52 2.27
N LEU A 58 -13.10 7.57 2.95
CA LEU A 58 -11.69 7.25 2.78
C LEU A 58 -11.37 6.83 1.34
N ALA A 59 -12.14 5.91 0.77
CA ALA A 59 -11.97 5.44 -0.60
C ALA A 59 -12.18 6.55 -1.62
N THR A 60 -13.24 7.35 -1.45
CA THR A 60 -13.51 8.53 -2.30
C THR A 60 -12.33 9.50 -2.28
N GLN A 61 -11.73 9.76 -1.11
CA GLN A 61 -10.61 10.68 -1.01
C GLN A 61 -9.33 10.11 -1.62
N ILE A 62 -8.97 8.86 -1.30
CA ILE A 62 -7.76 8.21 -1.85
C ILE A 62 -7.83 8.14 -3.38
N ILE A 63 -8.98 7.80 -3.96
CA ILE A 63 -9.10 7.80 -5.43
C ILE A 63 -8.84 9.20 -6.02
N ARG A 64 -9.32 10.27 -5.38
CA ARG A 64 -9.09 11.65 -5.85
C ARG A 64 -7.63 12.07 -5.71
N ASP A 65 -7.05 11.84 -4.54
CA ASP A 65 -5.71 12.31 -4.20
C ASP A 65 -4.63 11.60 -5.05
N PHE A 66 -4.87 10.33 -5.38
CA PHE A 66 -3.94 9.51 -6.17
C PHE A 66 -4.39 9.28 -7.63
N GLN A 67 -5.49 9.92 -8.05
CA GLN A 67 -6.07 9.83 -9.39
C GLN A 67 -6.27 8.37 -9.86
N LEU A 68 -6.81 7.53 -8.97
CA LEU A 68 -7.03 6.12 -9.24
C LEU A 68 -8.23 5.90 -10.17
N ASN A 69 -8.25 4.77 -10.88
CA ASN A 69 -9.35 4.38 -11.73
C ASN A 69 -10.19 3.30 -11.04
N PRO A 70 -11.38 3.64 -10.51
CA PRO A 70 -12.20 2.66 -9.78
C PRO A 70 -12.62 1.44 -10.62
N ASN A 71 -12.62 1.52 -11.95
CA ASN A 71 -12.93 0.37 -12.82
C ASN A 71 -11.78 -0.64 -12.94
N ARG A 72 -10.59 -0.29 -12.46
CA ARG A 72 -9.39 -1.14 -12.49
C ARG A 72 -8.77 -1.27 -11.10
N LEU A 73 -9.54 -0.99 -10.06
CA LEU A 73 -9.09 -0.93 -8.69
C LEU A 73 -9.59 -2.14 -7.90
N THR A 74 -8.66 -2.87 -7.29
CA THR A 74 -8.93 -3.81 -6.21
C THR A 74 -8.67 -3.09 -4.89
N TRP A 75 -9.64 -3.08 -4.00
CA TRP A 75 -9.51 -2.47 -2.67
C TRP A 75 -9.50 -3.57 -1.62
N ILE A 76 -8.48 -3.55 -0.76
CA ILE A 76 -8.27 -4.52 0.30
C ILE A 76 -8.19 -3.79 1.63
N GLU A 77 -8.94 -4.26 2.61
CA GLU A 77 -8.81 -3.89 4.00
C GLU A 77 -8.04 -4.98 4.76
N HIS A 78 -7.05 -4.56 5.55
CA HIS A 78 -6.24 -5.41 6.40
C HIS A 78 -6.55 -5.13 7.86
N ASP A 79 -7.00 -6.13 8.63
CA ASP A 79 -7.18 -6.03 10.08
C ASP A 79 -5.87 -6.38 10.82
N PRO A 80 -5.13 -5.39 11.35
CA PRO A 80 -3.87 -5.65 12.04
C PRO A 80 -4.04 -6.40 13.36
N ASN A 81 -5.27 -6.50 13.87
CA ASN A 81 -5.57 -7.12 15.14
C ASN A 81 -6.23 -8.51 14.99
N TYR A 82 -6.30 -9.07 13.78
CA TYR A 82 -7.02 -10.33 13.53
C TYR A 82 -6.57 -11.45 14.48
N ALA A 83 -5.27 -11.55 14.80
CA ALA A 83 -4.72 -12.60 15.67
C ALA A 83 -5.22 -12.50 17.12
N SER A 84 -5.64 -11.30 17.55
CA SER A 84 -6.17 -11.04 18.90
C SER A 84 -7.70 -11.10 18.96
N ARG A 85 -8.38 -11.30 17.83
CA ARG A 85 -9.83 -11.28 17.72
C ARG A 85 -10.34 -12.58 17.10
N GLN A 86 -11.53 -12.99 17.49
CA GLN A 86 -12.20 -14.15 16.90
C GLN A 86 -12.88 -13.80 15.56
N ILE A 87 -12.24 -12.95 14.76
CA ILE A 87 -12.70 -12.58 13.41
C ILE A 87 -12.03 -13.55 12.43
N CYS A 88 -12.77 -14.01 11.42
CA CYS A 88 -12.35 -15.14 10.60
C CYS A 88 -11.23 -14.85 9.56
N SER A 89 -10.92 -13.59 9.22
CA SER A 89 -9.93 -13.27 8.18
C SER A 89 -9.10 -12.01 8.46
N GLU A 90 -7.80 -12.10 8.14
CA GLU A 90 -6.83 -10.98 8.21
C GLU A 90 -7.09 -9.93 7.13
N TYR A 91 -7.53 -10.35 5.94
CA TYR A 91 -7.83 -9.49 4.82
C TYR A 91 -9.26 -9.65 4.33
N SER A 92 -9.82 -8.55 3.84
CA SER A 92 -11.10 -8.51 3.13
C SER A 92 -10.96 -7.67 1.87
N GLU A 93 -11.41 -8.20 0.73
CA GLU A 93 -11.68 -7.36 -0.44
C GLU A 93 -12.94 -6.55 -0.16
N VAL A 94 -12.88 -5.24 -0.42
CA VAL A 94 -14.02 -4.34 -0.28
C VAL A 94 -14.46 -3.87 -1.65
N THR A 95 -15.69 -4.20 -2.01
CA THR A 95 -16.30 -3.71 -3.25
C THR A 95 -17.18 -2.51 -2.96
N PHE A 96 -17.22 -1.55 -3.89
CA PHE A 96 -18.02 -0.33 -3.78
C PHE A 96 -18.89 -0.14 -5.02
N GLN A 97 -20.03 0.51 -4.83
CA GLN A 97 -20.75 1.17 -5.91
C GLN A 97 -20.18 2.57 -6.12
N TRP A 98 -19.69 2.84 -7.33
CA TRP A 98 -19.10 4.12 -7.68
C TRP A 98 -20.11 5.05 -8.33
N LYS A 99 -20.52 6.11 -7.62
CA LYS A 99 -21.31 7.20 -8.19
C LYS A 99 -20.41 8.22 -8.87
N GLN A 100 -20.83 8.69 -10.05
CA GLN A 100 -20.08 9.67 -10.84
C GLN A 100 -18.61 9.25 -11.10
N ALA A 101 -18.36 7.94 -11.14
CA ALA A 101 -17.03 7.34 -11.31
C ALA A 101 -15.98 7.71 -10.25
N ILE A 102 -16.33 8.39 -9.14
CA ILE A 102 -15.34 8.79 -8.11
C ILE A 102 -15.85 8.68 -6.66
N ILE A 103 -17.15 8.60 -6.43
CA ILE A 103 -17.74 8.59 -5.08
C ILE A 103 -18.07 7.14 -4.70
N ALA A 104 -17.37 6.61 -3.71
CA ALA A 104 -17.61 5.27 -3.18
C ALA A 104 -18.90 5.26 -2.34
N THR A 105 -19.74 4.24 -2.54
CA THR A 105 -20.96 4.00 -1.76
C THR A 105 -21.21 2.51 -1.60
N ASN A 106 -21.98 2.12 -0.58
CA ASN A 106 -22.45 0.76 -0.34
C ASN A 106 -21.30 -0.27 -0.32
N PRO A 107 -20.36 -0.19 0.64
CA PRO A 107 -19.24 -1.12 0.74
C PRO A 107 -19.72 -2.52 1.11
N HIS A 108 -19.13 -3.54 0.47
CA HIS A 108 -19.32 -4.95 0.80
C HIS A 108 -17.98 -5.63 0.99
N TRP A 109 -17.82 -6.30 2.13
CA TRP A 109 -16.61 -7.03 2.49
C TRP A 109 -16.75 -8.48 2.11
N GLN A 110 -15.72 -9.01 1.46
CA GLN A 110 -15.55 -10.41 1.19
C GLN A 110 -14.20 -10.85 1.76
N ALA A 111 -14.22 -11.82 2.68
CA ALA A 111 -12.99 -12.40 3.20
C ALA A 111 -12.15 -13.00 2.07
N ILE A 112 -10.85 -12.70 2.09
CA ILE A 112 -9.88 -13.25 1.15
C ILE A 112 -8.71 -13.88 1.92
N SER A 113 -8.04 -14.87 1.30
CA SER A 113 -6.94 -15.56 1.94
C SER A 113 -5.64 -14.77 1.86
N ASN A 114 -4.74 -15.02 2.80
CA ASN A 114 -3.41 -14.39 2.82
C ASN A 114 -2.62 -14.74 1.55
N GLU A 115 -2.74 -15.98 1.07
CA GLU A 115 -2.06 -16.43 -0.15
C GLU A 115 -2.53 -15.66 -1.40
N LEU A 116 -3.81 -15.30 -1.45
CA LEU A 116 -4.34 -14.47 -2.54
C LEU A 116 -3.69 -13.08 -2.50
N VAL A 117 -3.67 -12.45 -1.32
CA VAL A 117 -3.03 -11.13 -1.15
C VAL A 117 -1.54 -11.19 -1.48
N ASP A 118 -0.83 -12.21 -1.01
CA ASP A 118 0.57 -12.44 -1.32
C ASP A 118 0.79 -12.57 -2.83
N SER A 119 -0.06 -13.32 -3.54
CA SER A 119 0.03 -13.45 -5.00
C SER A 119 -0.22 -12.13 -5.73
N LEU A 120 -1.12 -11.29 -5.21
CA LEU A 120 -1.42 -9.97 -5.77
C LEU A 120 -0.25 -8.99 -5.57
N ILE A 121 0.50 -9.12 -4.48
CA ILE A 121 1.64 -8.23 -4.17
C ILE A 121 2.99 -8.80 -4.61
N ALA A 122 3.12 -10.10 -4.90
CA ALA A 122 4.40 -10.77 -5.17
C ALA A 122 5.18 -10.20 -6.36
N ASP A 123 4.51 -9.58 -7.33
CA ASP A 123 5.16 -8.88 -8.45
C ASP A 123 5.84 -7.55 -8.05
N THR A 124 5.72 -7.11 -6.78
CA THR A 124 6.35 -5.88 -6.26
C THR A 124 7.80 -6.06 -5.81
N ASP A 125 8.27 -7.28 -5.55
CA ASP A 125 9.51 -7.54 -4.80
C ASP A 125 10.71 -7.99 -5.63
N TYR A 126 10.63 -7.98 -6.97
CA TYR A 126 11.81 -8.29 -7.80
C TYR A 126 12.93 -7.23 -7.71
N SER A 127 12.68 -6.09 -7.08
CA SER A 127 13.68 -5.05 -6.80
C SER A 127 14.38 -5.21 -5.45
N ASP A 128 13.80 -5.93 -4.49
CA ASP A 128 14.36 -6.05 -3.12
C ASP A 128 15.02 -7.42 -2.84
N SER A 129 15.05 -8.29 -3.85
CA SER A 129 15.76 -9.58 -3.83
C SER A 129 17.30 -9.47 -3.92
N TRP A 130 17.87 -8.27 -3.73
CA TRP A 130 19.32 -8.08 -3.51
C TRP A 130 19.72 -8.10 -2.04
N SER A 131 18.75 -8.01 -1.12
CA SER A 131 19.00 -8.05 0.33
C SER A 131 19.02 -9.48 0.91
N LYS A 132 18.61 -10.49 0.12
CA LYS A 132 18.51 -11.90 0.55
C LYS A 132 19.63 -12.82 0.02
N ILE A 133 20.64 -12.30 -0.71
CA ILE A 133 21.78 -13.10 -1.21
C ILE A 133 23.12 -12.69 -0.58
N HIS A 134 23.08 -12.10 0.61
CA HIS A 134 24.25 -12.08 1.47
C HIS A 134 23.86 -12.64 2.82
N LEU A 135 24.03 -13.96 2.96
CA LEU A 135 24.75 -14.59 4.06
C LEU A 135 24.79 -16.12 3.83
N PHE A 136 26.01 -16.62 3.64
CA PHE A 136 26.47 -18.00 3.66
C PHE A 136 26.33 -18.86 2.38
N THR A 137 27.31 -18.74 1.48
CA THR A 137 28.28 -19.82 1.21
C THR A 137 29.49 -19.31 0.39
N ASN A 138 30.67 -19.41 1.03
CA ASN A 138 32.06 -19.35 0.54
C ASN A 138 32.60 -18.15 -0.27
N PRO A 139 33.68 -17.48 0.22
CA PRO A 139 34.46 -16.53 -0.55
C PRO A 139 35.61 -17.27 -1.24
N LEU A 140 35.47 -17.61 -2.52
CA LEU A 140 36.58 -17.85 -3.43
C LEU A 140 35.98 -18.04 -4.83
N GLN A 141 36.51 -17.28 -5.81
CA GLN A 141 36.22 -17.37 -7.25
C GLN A 141 34.86 -16.72 -7.62
N LEU A 142 34.73 -15.67 -8.44
CA LEU A 142 35.56 -15.07 -9.48
C LEU A 142 35.11 -13.62 -9.71
N LEU A 143 36.07 -12.72 -9.89
CA LEU A 143 35.94 -11.58 -10.83
C LEU A 143 36.30 -12.14 -12.23
N PRO A 144 35.72 -11.64 -13.35
CA PRO A 144 36.01 -10.26 -13.75
C PRO A 144 34.91 -9.48 -14.52
N HIS A 145 35.14 -8.17 -14.52
CA HIS A 145 34.80 -7.19 -15.56
C HIS A 145 33.32 -7.04 -15.97
N ASN A 146 32.71 -5.94 -15.52
CA ASN A 146 32.09 -5.02 -16.48
C ASN A 146 32.16 -3.58 -15.98
N SER A 147 32.96 -2.82 -16.72
CA SER A 147 33.25 -1.40 -16.57
C SER A 147 32.19 -0.58 -17.28
N TYR A 148 31.13 -0.17 -16.59
CA TYR A 148 30.28 0.93 -17.03
C TYR A 148 29.70 1.63 -15.81
N LEU A 149 30.43 2.62 -15.30
CA LEU A 149 29.90 3.89 -14.81
C LEU A 149 31.12 4.83 -14.70
N ARG A 150 31.24 5.71 -15.70
CA ARG A 150 32.21 6.79 -15.73
C ARG A 150 31.83 7.86 -14.70
N GLU A 151 32.89 8.43 -14.14
CA GLU A 151 33.00 9.65 -13.34
C GLU A 151 31.90 10.69 -13.56
N THR A 152 31.31 11.15 -12.46
CA THR A 152 30.99 12.58 -12.31
C THR A 152 31.89 13.13 -11.21
N LYS A 153 32.91 13.87 -11.66
CA LYS A 153 33.81 14.68 -10.86
C LYS A 153 33.09 15.88 -10.22
N ASP A 154 33.71 16.32 -9.13
CA ASP A 154 33.70 17.66 -8.53
C ASP A 154 32.50 18.06 -7.66
N TYR A 155 32.73 18.14 -6.34
CA TYR A 155 32.84 19.43 -5.63
C TYR A 155 33.49 19.21 -4.24
N LEU A 156 34.71 19.69 -4.07
CA LEU A 156 35.36 19.96 -2.78
C LEU A 156 34.99 21.38 -2.32
N PRO A 157 34.93 21.63 -1.00
CA PRO A 157 35.51 22.83 -0.44
C PRO A 157 36.70 22.47 0.45
N ALA A 158 37.83 23.11 0.15
CA ALA A 158 39.05 23.06 0.93
C ALA A 158 38.84 23.70 2.31
N LEU A 159 39.37 23.06 3.35
CA LEU A 159 39.65 23.67 4.64
C LEU A 159 41.13 23.44 4.93
N SER A 160 41.92 24.51 4.87
CA SER A 160 43.23 24.59 5.50
C SER A 160 43.55 26.05 5.83
N ALA A 161 43.60 26.35 7.12
CA ALA A 161 44.62 27.18 7.76
C ALA A 161 44.72 26.70 9.22
#